data_AF-A0A8T5TDD9-F1
#
_entry.id   AF-A0A8T5TDD9-F1
#
_cell.length_a   1.000
_cell.length_b   1.000
_cell.length_c   1.000
_cell.angle_alpha   90.00
_cell.angle_beta   90.00
_cell.angle_gamma   90.00
#
_symmetry.space_group_name_H-M   'P 1'
#
loop_
_entity.id
_entity.type
_entity.pdbx_description
1 polymer ?
#
loop_
_entity_poly.entity_id
_entity_poly.type
_entity_poly.pdbx_seq_one_letter_code
_entity_poly.pdbx_strand_id
1 'polypeptide(L)'
;MEEYKRFTVSLPKDLYEKFESFREKLGISRSDGIRKAMQSLMISEENIPKTSGNVVGCISIIMGHEHFQPSSEEHHHPGEKNHDQEHDHQYGSQPIYASVHQTDEILKNDIQHHFHDIIISTMHIHLEFEKCLEIIAVSGSYNRVTKLKQDLQRLRSIMSLDFFIIDKESP
;
A
#
# COMPACT_ATOMS: atom_id res chain seq x y z
N MET A 1 23.49 18.83 19.30
CA MET A 1 23.37 17.79 20.35
C MET A 1 21.91 17.80 20.75
N GLU A 2 21.15 16.74 20.48
CA GLU A 2 19.71 16.68 20.83
C GLU A 2 19.54 16.71 22.36
N GLU A 3 18.64 17.56 22.85
CA GLU A 3 18.34 17.69 24.27
C GLU A 3 17.25 16.68 24.69
N TYR A 4 17.63 15.66 25.47
CA TYR A 4 16.68 14.64 25.95
C TYR A 4 16.08 15.03 27.31
N LYS A 5 14.74 15.08 27.40
CA LYS A 5 14.02 15.21 28.68
C LYS A 5 13.70 13.84 29.27
N ARG A 6 13.94 13.65 30.57
CA ARG A 6 13.62 12.43 31.32
C ARG A 6 12.34 12.63 32.12
N PHE A 7 11.43 11.67 32.04
CA PHE A 7 10.20 11.65 32.80
C PHE A 7 9.91 10.21 33.28
N THR A 8 9.10 10.10 34.34
CA THR A 8 8.70 8.82 34.94
C THR A 8 7.24 8.55 34.62
N VAL A 9 6.92 7.32 34.25
CA VAL A 9 5.55 6.87 33.94
C VAL A 9 5.15 5.78 34.92
N SER A 10 3.94 5.88 35.46
CA SER A 10 3.32 4.83 36.27
C SER A 10 2.43 3.97 35.38
N LEU A 11 2.62 2.65 35.40
CA LEU A 11 1.85 1.69 34.60
C LEU A 11 1.24 0.61 35.51
N PRO A 12 0.03 0.11 35.22
CA PRO A 12 -0.49 -1.11 35.83
C PRO A 12 0.48 -2.28 35.64
N LYS A 13 0.58 -3.16 36.66
CA LYS A 13 1.56 -4.26 36.67
C LYS A 13 1.40 -5.20 35.46
N ASP A 14 0.17 -5.53 35.11
CA ASP A 14 -0.15 -6.41 33.98
C ASP A 14 0.23 -5.78 32.63
N LEU A 15 0.01 -4.46 32.47
CA LEU A 15 0.40 -3.73 31.27
C LEU A 15 1.92 -3.64 31.16
N TYR A 16 2.61 -3.39 32.27
CA TYR A 16 4.07 -3.39 32.31
C TYR A 16 4.62 -4.74 31.84
N GLU A 17 4.17 -5.86 32.41
CA GLU A 17 4.63 -7.20 32.03
C GLU A 17 4.38 -7.52 30.54
N LYS A 18 3.20 -7.13 30.01
CA LYS A 18 2.87 -7.27 28.57
C LYS A 18 3.84 -6.45 27.70
N PHE A 19 4.09 -5.19 28.06
CA PHE A 19 5.02 -4.33 27.33
C PHE A 19 6.44 -4.88 27.36
N GLU A 20 6.86 -5.39 28.52
CA GLU A 20 8.19 -5.94 28.77
C GLU A 20 8.46 -7.18 27.88
N SER A 21 7.49 -8.10 27.78
CA SER A 21 7.55 -9.23 26.85
C SER A 21 7.55 -8.80 25.38
N PHE A 22 6.74 -7.79 25.03
CA PHE A 22 6.64 -7.28 23.68
C PHE A 22 7.96 -6.62 23.20
N ARG A 23 8.57 -5.75 24.02
CA ARG A 23 9.84 -5.11 23.67
C ARG A 23 10.99 -6.12 23.50
N GLU A 24 11.00 -7.21 24.28
CA GLU A 24 12.03 -8.25 24.19
C GLU A 24 11.92 -9.03 22.89
N LYS A 25 10.71 -9.36 22.46
CA LYS A 25 10.46 -9.97 21.15
C LYS A 25 10.94 -9.07 19.99
N LEU A 26 10.80 -7.76 20.14
CA LEU A 26 11.28 -6.78 19.15
C LEU A 26 12.77 -6.44 19.28
N GLY A 27 13.45 -6.88 20.34
CA GLY A 27 14.86 -6.57 20.59
C GLY A 27 15.15 -5.09 20.88
N ILE A 28 14.17 -4.34 21.37
CA ILE A 28 14.29 -2.88 21.58
C ILE A 28 14.42 -2.51 23.07
N SER A 29 15.05 -1.36 23.33
CA SER A 29 15.15 -0.81 24.69
C SER A 29 13.80 -0.28 25.18
N ARG A 30 13.61 -0.19 26.51
CA ARG A 30 12.38 0.41 27.09
C ARG A 30 12.14 1.83 26.57
N SER A 31 13.17 2.67 26.55
CA SER A 31 13.08 4.05 26.06
C SER A 31 12.72 4.12 24.58
N ASP A 32 13.22 3.20 23.76
CA ASP A 32 12.86 3.13 22.34
C ASP A 32 11.42 2.65 22.14
N GLY A 33 11.00 1.61 22.87
CA GLY A 33 9.61 1.13 22.83
C GLY A 33 8.59 2.18 23.30
N ILE A 34 8.89 2.90 24.38
CA ILE A 34 8.04 4.01 24.85
C ILE A 34 8.03 5.16 23.84
N ARG A 35 9.19 5.53 23.28
CA ARG A 35 9.28 6.58 22.25
C ARG A 35 8.45 6.22 21.02
N LYS A 36 8.58 4.99 20.51
CA LYS A 36 7.80 4.49 19.37
C LYS A 36 6.31 4.46 19.67
N ALA A 37 5.92 4.02 20.87
CA ALA A 37 4.51 4.03 21.29
C ALA A 37 3.96 5.46 21.37
N MET A 38 4.71 6.41 21.93
CA MET A 38 4.33 7.82 21.98
C MET A 38 4.22 8.43 20.58
N GLN A 39 5.20 8.20 19.71
CA GLN A 39 5.16 8.66 18.31
C GLN A 39 3.97 8.05 17.57
N SER A 40 3.75 6.74 17.70
CA SER A 40 2.62 6.06 17.07
C SER A 40 1.29 6.61 17.58
N LEU A 41 1.17 6.89 18.88
CA LEU A 41 -0.02 7.47 19.47
C LEU A 41 -0.23 8.92 18.98
N MET A 42 0.83 9.73 18.95
CA MET A 42 0.78 11.10 18.43
C MET A 42 0.40 11.13 16.96
N ILE A 43 0.93 10.23 16.13
CA ILE A 43 0.56 10.10 14.72
C ILE A 43 -0.90 9.66 14.58
N SER A 44 -1.39 8.79 15.46
CA SER A 44 -2.80 8.36 15.43
C SER A 44 -3.78 9.41 15.94
N GLU A 45 -3.35 10.29 16.86
CA GLU A 45 -4.17 11.33 17.51
C GLU A 45 -4.02 12.71 16.87
N GLU A 46 -2.92 12.98 16.16
CA GLU A 46 -2.88 14.03 15.16
C GLU A 46 -3.92 13.66 14.09
N ASN A 47 -5.13 14.19 14.28
CA ASN A 47 -5.94 14.60 13.16
C ASN A 47 -5.00 15.33 12.21
N ILE A 48 -4.62 14.64 11.14
CA ILE A 48 -3.58 15.03 10.20
C ILE A 48 -3.56 16.54 10.09
N PRO A 49 -2.44 17.21 10.41
CA PRO A 49 -2.41 18.64 10.61
C PRO A 49 -3.11 19.32 9.44
N LYS A 50 -4.31 19.85 9.68
CA LYS A 50 -5.02 20.76 8.75
C LYS A 50 -4.17 22.00 8.45
N THR A 51 -3.07 22.17 9.18
CA THR A 51 -2.13 23.28 9.18
C THR A 51 -1.02 23.17 8.13
N SER A 52 -0.74 21.99 7.57
CA SER A 52 0.19 21.88 6.45
C SER A 52 -0.54 21.61 5.15
N GLY A 53 -0.33 22.53 4.22
CA GLY A 53 -0.85 22.40 2.87
C GLY A 53 -0.28 21.20 2.13
N ASN A 54 0.81 20.57 2.59
CA ASN A 54 1.52 19.50 1.88
C ASN A 54 1.92 18.34 2.80
N VAL A 55 1.43 17.14 2.49
CA VAL A 55 1.75 15.90 3.18
C VAL A 55 2.57 14.97 2.28
N VAL A 56 3.26 14.02 2.89
CA VAL A 56 3.91 12.88 2.24
C VAL A 56 3.39 11.61 2.89
N GLY A 57 3.23 10.52 2.14
CA GLY A 57 2.82 9.26 2.73
C GLY A 57 2.71 8.12 1.75
N CYS A 58 2.01 7.08 2.16
CA CYS A 58 1.68 5.94 1.32
C CYS A 58 0.25 5.44 1.55
N ILE A 59 -0.35 4.95 0.47
CA ILE A 59 -1.61 4.21 0.48
C ILE A 59 -1.25 2.77 0.12
N SER A 60 -1.50 1.83 1.03
CA SER A 60 -1.33 0.40 0.79
C SER A 60 -2.69 -0.23 0.59
N ILE A 61 -2.89 -0.94 -0.51
CA ILE A 61 -4.15 -1.62 -0.84
C ILE A 61 -3.88 -3.10 -1.10
N ILE A 62 -4.72 -3.95 -0.50
CA ILE A 62 -4.82 -5.35 -0.90
C ILE A 62 -6.06 -5.45 -1.79
N MET A 63 -5.87 -5.90 -3.03
CA MET A 63 -6.90 -5.96 -4.05
C MET A 63 -6.97 -7.35 -4.66
N GLY A 64 -8.19 -7.78 -5.02
CA GLY A 64 -8.36 -8.96 -5.86
C GLY A 64 -8.30 -8.61 -7.35
N HIS A 65 -7.47 -9.32 -8.12
CA HIS A 65 -7.38 -9.15 -9.59
C HIS A 65 -7.46 -10.52 -10.28
N GLU A 66 -8.15 -10.61 -11.41
CA GLU A 66 -8.19 -11.84 -12.21
C GLU A 66 -7.22 -11.72 -13.39
N HIS A 67 -6.26 -12.64 -13.50
CA HIS A 67 -5.41 -12.72 -14.68
C HIS A 67 -6.23 -13.20 -15.88
N PHE A 68 -6.12 -12.46 -16.99
CA PHE A 68 -6.53 -12.97 -18.28
C PHE A 68 -5.60 -14.12 -18.68
N GLN A 69 -6.07 -15.36 -18.57
CA GLN A 69 -5.46 -16.47 -19.28
C GLN A 69 -6.06 -16.49 -20.69
N PRO A 70 -5.28 -16.19 -21.75
CA PRO A 70 -5.74 -16.54 -23.09
C PRO A 70 -6.03 -18.04 -23.07
N SER A 71 -7.16 -18.46 -23.61
CA SER A 71 -7.43 -19.89 -23.81
C SER A 71 -6.24 -20.48 -24.54
N SER A 72 -5.45 -21.30 -23.86
CA SER A 72 -4.43 -22.11 -24.51
C SER A 72 -5.19 -23.11 -25.37
N GLU A 73 -5.38 -22.79 -26.65
CA GLU A 73 -5.48 -23.86 -27.63
C GLU A 73 -4.15 -24.63 -27.50
N GLU A 74 -4.22 -25.82 -26.89
CA GLU A 74 -3.06 -26.72 -26.77
C GLU A 74 -2.57 -27.09 -28.17
N HIS A 75 -1.61 -26.35 -28.70
CA HIS A 75 -0.88 -26.78 -29.89
C HIS A 75 0.08 -27.89 -29.47
N HIS A 76 -0.40 -29.14 -29.57
CA HIS A 76 0.46 -30.33 -29.57
C HIS A 76 1.46 -30.21 -30.73
N HIS A 77 2.73 -29.94 -30.42
CA HIS A 77 3.82 -30.01 -31.39
C HIS A 77 4.43 -31.42 -31.39
N PRO A 78 4.33 -32.21 -32.48
CA PRO A 78 5.13 -33.41 -32.61
C PRO A 78 6.53 -33.03 -33.15
N GLY A 79 7.56 -33.31 -32.35
CA GLY A 79 8.93 -33.52 -32.86
C GLY A 79 9.88 -32.32 -32.88
N GLU A 80 10.87 -32.37 -31.98
CA GLU A 80 12.30 -32.10 -32.21
C GLU A 80 12.75 -30.97 -33.17
N LYS A 81 13.26 -29.86 -32.60
CA LYS A 81 14.68 -29.39 -32.64
C LYS A 81 14.81 -27.86 -32.59
N ASN A 82 15.79 -27.43 -31.77
CA ASN A 82 16.49 -26.14 -31.70
C ASN A 82 16.12 -25.07 -32.74
N HIS A 83 15.60 -23.93 -32.28
CA HIS A 83 16.02 -22.59 -32.72
C HIS A 83 15.39 -21.53 -31.80
N ASP A 84 16.12 -20.44 -31.58
CA ASP A 84 15.70 -19.24 -30.84
C ASP A 84 14.30 -18.76 -31.27
N GLN A 85 13.25 -19.15 -30.54
CA GLN A 85 11.90 -18.69 -30.81
C GLN A 85 11.60 -17.47 -29.94
N GLU A 86 11.68 -16.28 -30.56
CA GLU A 86 10.91 -15.12 -30.14
C GLU A 86 9.42 -15.52 -30.10
N HIS A 87 8.88 -15.70 -28.90
CA HIS A 87 7.46 -15.93 -28.70
C HIS A 87 6.72 -14.59 -28.82
N ASP A 88 6.27 -14.27 -30.03
CA ASP A 88 5.36 -13.15 -30.25
C ASP A 88 3.95 -13.57 -29.82
N HIS A 89 3.49 -13.08 -28.66
CA HIS A 89 2.12 -13.29 -28.23
C HIS A 89 1.18 -12.53 -29.17
N GLN A 90 0.43 -13.23 -30.02
CA GLN A 90 -0.62 -12.60 -30.83
C GLN A 90 -1.75 -12.11 -29.91
N TYR A 91 -1.75 -10.81 -29.57
CA TYR A 91 -2.87 -10.15 -28.93
C TYR A 91 -4.00 -9.95 -29.96
N GLY A 92 -4.96 -10.88 -30.02
CA GLY A 92 -6.15 -10.74 -30.83
C GLY A 92 -7.01 -9.56 -30.36
N SER A 93 -7.43 -8.68 -31.28
CA SER A 93 -8.25 -7.49 -31.02
C SER A 93 -9.72 -7.80 -30.69
N GLN A 94 -10.03 -8.99 -30.17
CA GLN A 94 -11.41 -9.38 -29.93
C GLN A 94 -11.97 -8.65 -28.69
N PRO A 95 -13.18 -8.08 -28.77
CA PRO A 95 -13.84 -7.49 -27.61
C PRO A 95 -14.26 -8.59 -26.63
N ILE A 96 -13.86 -8.44 -25.36
CA ILE A 96 -14.16 -9.38 -24.28
C ILE A 96 -14.93 -8.62 -23.19
N TYR A 97 -15.89 -9.29 -22.54
CA TYR A 97 -16.59 -8.74 -21.38
C TYR A 97 -15.67 -8.75 -20.15
N ALA A 98 -15.40 -7.58 -19.59
CA ALA A 98 -14.60 -7.45 -18.37
C ALA A 98 -15.39 -7.93 -17.15
N SER A 99 -14.77 -8.75 -16.30
CA SER A 99 -15.30 -9.05 -14.96
C SER A 99 -15.29 -7.78 -14.08
N VAL A 100 -15.95 -7.85 -12.91
CA VAL A 100 -15.96 -6.72 -11.96
C VAL A 100 -14.54 -6.37 -11.52
N HIS A 101 -13.69 -7.38 -11.30
CA HIS A 101 -12.28 -7.19 -10.96
C HIS A 101 -11.50 -6.49 -12.09
N GLN A 102 -11.73 -6.90 -13.34
CA GLN A 102 -11.09 -6.27 -14.50
C GLN A 102 -11.55 -4.83 -14.74
N THR A 103 -12.83 -4.54 -14.44
CA THR A 103 -13.37 -3.16 -14.52
C THR A 103 -12.76 -2.26 -13.45
N ASP A 104 -12.63 -2.77 -12.23
CA ASP A 104 -12.02 -2.02 -11.12
C ASP A 104 -10.52 -1.80 -11.35
N GLU A 105 -9.80 -2.72 -12.01
CA GLU A 105 -8.40 -2.50 -12.41
C GLU A 105 -8.25 -1.34 -13.41
N ILE A 106 -9.12 -1.27 -14.42
CA ILE A 106 -9.14 -0.16 -15.39
C ILE A 106 -9.46 1.15 -14.66
N LEU A 107 -10.51 1.15 -13.84
CA LEU A 107 -10.92 2.34 -13.10
C LEU A 107 -9.86 2.80 -12.09
N LYS A 108 -9.16 1.87 -11.44
CA LYS A 108 -8.02 2.15 -10.55
C LYS A 108 -6.93 2.90 -11.30
N ASN A 109 -6.56 2.43 -12.48
CA ASN A 109 -5.55 3.09 -13.30
C ASN A 109 -6.01 4.50 -13.71
N ASP A 110 -7.27 4.66 -14.10
CA ASP A 110 -7.84 5.98 -14.44
C ASP A 110 -7.84 6.94 -13.24
N ILE A 111 -8.20 6.45 -12.04
CA ILE A 111 -8.10 7.20 -10.79
C ILE A 111 -6.64 7.62 -10.57
N GLN A 112 -5.69 6.70 -10.59
CA GLN A 112 -4.28 7.03 -10.36
C GLN A 112 -3.75 8.04 -11.37
N HIS A 113 -4.11 7.91 -12.65
CA HIS A 113 -3.73 8.87 -13.69
C HIS A 113 -4.32 10.27 -13.42
N HIS A 114 -5.54 10.36 -12.91
CA HIS A 114 -6.14 11.64 -12.49
C HIS A 114 -5.41 12.31 -11.31
N PHE A 115 -4.70 11.53 -10.50
CA PHE A 115 -3.91 11.98 -9.35
C PHE A 115 -2.39 11.88 -9.58
N HIS A 116 -1.94 11.76 -10.84
CA HIS A 116 -0.51 11.58 -11.17
C HIS A 116 0.40 12.72 -10.65
N ASP A 117 -0.17 13.90 -10.41
CA ASP A 117 0.54 15.08 -9.88
C ASP A 117 0.92 14.92 -8.40
N ILE A 118 0.23 14.05 -7.67
CA ILE A 118 0.53 13.75 -6.26
C ILE A 118 1.05 12.32 -6.03
N ILE A 119 0.97 11.44 -7.03
CA ILE A 119 1.54 10.09 -6.95
C ILE A 119 3.00 10.14 -7.39
N ILE A 120 3.90 9.78 -6.47
CA ILE A 120 5.34 9.71 -6.73
C ILE A 120 5.68 8.42 -7.47
N SER A 121 5.14 7.31 -6.99
CA SER A 121 5.39 5.98 -7.53
C SER A 121 4.38 4.98 -7.00
N THR A 122 4.13 3.94 -7.78
CA THR A 122 3.30 2.79 -7.40
C THR A 122 4.13 1.52 -7.48
N MET A 123 4.09 0.69 -6.45
CA MET A 123 4.68 -0.64 -6.41
C MET A 123 3.56 -1.67 -6.32
N HIS A 124 3.57 -2.69 -7.18
CA HIS A 124 2.56 -3.73 -7.22
C HIS A 124 3.22 -5.10 -7.07
N ILE A 125 2.69 -5.92 -6.17
CA ILE A 125 3.23 -7.22 -5.76
C ILE A 125 2.11 -8.25 -5.82
N HIS A 126 2.27 -9.28 -6.64
CA HIS A 126 1.38 -10.43 -6.65
C HIS A 126 1.61 -11.27 -5.38
N LEU A 127 0.59 -11.40 -4.53
CA LEU A 127 0.63 -12.23 -3.31
C LEU A 127 0.23 -13.67 -3.62
N GLU A 128 -0.80 -13.83 -4.46
CA GLU A 128 -1.37 -15.10 -4.94
C GLU A 128 -1.88 -14.89 -6.38
N PHE A 129 -2.46 -15.93 -7.00
CA PHE A 129 -3.01 -15.84 -8.36
C PHE A 129 -4.08 -14.76 -8.53
N GLU A 130 -4.87 -14.46 -7.49
CA GLU A 130 -5.99 -13.52 -7.58
C GLU A 130 -5.87 -12.34 -6.61
N LYS A 131 -4.71 -12.13 -5.99
CA LYS A 131 -4.52 -11.08 -4.99
C LYS A 131 -3.21 -10.34 -5.19
N CYS A 132 -3.30 -9.02 -5.10
CA CYS A 132 -2.15 -8.14 -5.11
C CYS A 132 -2.11 -7.22 -3.92
N LEU A 133 -0.89 -6.92 -3.49
CA LEU A 133 -0.56 -5.79 -2.66
C LEU A 133 -0.05 -4.67 -3.57
N GLU A 134 -0.64 -3.49 -3.46
CA GLU A 134 -0.17 -2.31 -4.15
C GLU A 134 0.11 -1.19 -3.14
N ILE A 135 1.26 -0.55 -3.28
CA ILE A 135 1.72 0.53 -2.41
C ILE A 135 1.94 1.76 -3.28
N ILE A 136 1.18 2.82 -3.00
CA ILE A 136 1.19 4.08 -3.74
C ILE A 136 1.83 5.13 -2.85
N ALA A 137 3.04 5.58 -3.20
CA ALA A 137 3.72 6.69 -2.54
C ALA A 137 3.15 8.01 -3.04
N VAL A 138 2.82 8.92 -2.11
CA VAL A 138 2.14 10.19 -2.42
C VAL A 138 2.84 11.38 -1.78
N SER A 139 2.86 12.51 -2.48
CA SER A 139 3.20 13.82 -1.91
C SER A 139 2.35 14.91 -2.57
N GLY A 140 1.66 15.68 -1.75
CA GLY A 140 0.79 16.75 -2.24
C GLY A 140 -0.14 17.24 -1.16
N SER A 141 -1.19 17.96 -1.53
CA SER A 141 -2.08 18.54 -0.54
C SER A 141 -2.90 17.49 0.21
N TYR A 142 -3.08 17.71 1.52
CA TYR A 142 -3.85 16.80 2.38
C TYR A 142 -5.21 16.41 1.78
N ASN A 143 -5.94 17.41 1.27
CA ASN A 143 -7.24 17.21 0.66
C ASN A 143 -7.15 16.35 -0.61
N ARG A 144 -6.13 16.56 -1.45
CA ARG A 144 -5.96 15.80 -2.70
C ARG A 144 -5.54 14.35 -2.42
N VAL A 145 -4.63 14.15 -1.47
CA VAL A 145 -4.16 12.83 -1.02
C VAL A 145 -5.29 12.04 -0.35
N THR A 146 -6.11 12.69 0.48
CA THR A 146 -7.30 12.07 1.09
C THR A 146 -8.38 11.76 0.06
N LYS A 147 -8.54 12.62 -0.96
CA LYS A 147 -9.48 12.39 -2.07
C LYS A 147 -9.08 11.17 -2.90
N LEU A 148 -7.80 11.02 -3.23
CA LEU A 148 -7.27 9.81 -3.88
C LEU A 148 -7.58 8.56 -3.06
N LYS A 149 -7.29 8.58 -1.74
CA LYS A 149 -7.62 7.47 -0.83
C LYS A 149 -9.12 7.12 -0.88
N GLN A 150 -10.00 8.11 -0.81
CA GLN A 150 -11.46 7.92 -0.87
C GLN A 150 -11.93 7.35 -2.22
N ASP A 151 -11.34 7.80 -3.32
CA ASP A 151 -11.73 7.33 -4.65
C ASP A 151 -11.25 5.88 -4.89
N LEU A 152 -10.04 5.54 -4.44
CA LEU A 152 -9.57 4.15 -4.43
C LEU A 152 -10.46 3.27 -3.54
N GLN A 153 -10.77 3.69 -2.31
CA GLN A 153 -11.58 2.92 -1.35
C GLN A 153 -12.99 2.55 -1.85
N ARG A 154 -13.48 3.19 -2.92
CA ARG A 154 -14.79 2.88 -3.53
C ARG A 154 -14.76 1.70 -4.50
N LEU A 155 -13.58 1.28 -4.94
CA LEU A 155 -13.42 0.11 -5.79
C LEU A 155 -13.85 -1.14 -5.01
N ARG A 156 -14.66 -1.98 -5.65
CA ARG A 156 -15.21 -3.20 -5.01
C ARG A 156 -14.14 -4.28 -4.84
N SER A 157 -13.11 -4.27 -5.69
CA SER A 157 -11.99 -5.20 -5.64
C SER A 157 -11.05 -4.97 -4.45
N ILE A 158 -11.12 -3.82 -3.76
CA ILE A 158 -10.28 -3.55 -2.57
C ILE A 158 -10.78 -4.33 -1.37
N MET A 159 -9.90 -5.18 -0.84
CA MET A 159 -10.15 -5.99 0.35
C MET A 159 -9.68 -5.29 1.62
N SER A 160 -8.54 -4.58 1.55
CA SER A 160 -7.98 -3.82 2.67
C SER A 160 -7.30 -2.55 2.15
N LEU A 161 -7.39 -1.47 2.93
CA LEU A 161 -6.68 -0.22 2.65
C LEU A 161 -6.09 0.33 3.95
N ASP A 162 -4.77 0.41 3.97
CA ASP A 162 -4.01 1.11 5.00
C ASP A 162 -3.48 2.43 4.43
N PHE A 163 -3.45 3.45 5.26
CA PHE A 163 -3.10 4.79 4.84
C PHE A 163 -2.27 5.48 5.91
N PHE A 164 -1.08 5.89 5.53
CA PHE A 164 -0.14 6.57 6.40
C PHE A 164 0.29 7.88 5.74
N ILE A 165 0.16 8.99 6.45
CA ILE A 165 0.63 10.30 5.98
C ILE A 165 1.28 11.05 7.13
N ILE A 166 2.27 11.86 6.75
CA ILE A 166 3.00 12.75 7.62
C ILE A 166 3.03 14.13 6.97
N ASP A 167 3.10 15.16 7.80
CA ASP A 167 3.35 16.51 7.35
C ASP A 167 4.76 16.59 6.74
N LYS A 168 4.87 17.20 5.55
CA LYS A 168 6.17 17.41 4.89
C LYS A 168 7.04 18.42 5.65
N GLU A 169 6.42 19.33 6.41
CA GLU A 169 7.09 20.39 7.14
C GLU A 169 7.07 20.19 8.67
N SER A 170 6.62 19.03 9.15
CA SER A 170 6.79 18.70 10.58
C SER A 170 8.27 18.48 10.92
N PRO A 171 8.77 19.07 12.02
CA PRO A 171 10.17 19.02 12.44
C PRO A 171 10.64 17.64 12.92
#